data_AF-A0A2T6NH91-F1
#
_entry.id   AF-A0A2T6NH91-F1
#
_cell.length_a   1.000
_cell.length_b   1.000
_cell.length_c   1.000
_cell.angle_alpha   90.00
_cell.angle_beta   90.00
_cell.angle_gamma   90.00
#
_symmetry.space_group_name_H-M   'P 1'
#
loop_
_entity.id
_entity.type
_entity.pdbx_description
1 polymer ?
#
loop_
_entity_poly.entity_id
_entity_poly.type
_entity_poly.pdbx_seq_one_letter_code
_entity_poly.pdbx_strand_id
1 'polypeptide(L)'
;MALLVISYLAFTPLDTPVVTEFNDKLSHIVAFFTLAFLVDFSWPRSKWKPIKYLPLFGYGLFIEVVQAFMPHRLFSTWDLVADILGLLIYPLVLPLLLRIPRLQQLRHGTVK
;
A
#
# COMPACT_ATOMS: atom_id res chain seq x y z
N MET A 1 1.55 6.09 -12.00
CA MET A 1 0.08 6.09 -12.02
C MET A 1 -0.53 5.66 -10.70
N ALA A 2 -0.20 4.49 -10.15
CA ALA A 2 -0.75 4.03 -8.86
C ALA A 2 -0.61 5.04 -7.71
N LEU A 3 0.56 5.66 -7.53
CA LEU A 3 0.77 6.70 -6.52
C LEU A 3 -0.17 7.91 -6.72
N LEU A 4 -0.44 8.32 -7.95
CA LEU A 4 -1.35 9.45 -8.23
C LEU A 4 -2.80 9.09 -7.89
N VAL A 5 -3.23 7.87 -8.21
CA VAL A 5 -4.57 7.38 -7.88
C VAL A 5 -4.75 7.27 -6.36
N ILE A 6 -3.77 6.71 -5.66
CA ILE A 6 -3.81 6.56 -4.20
C ILE A 6 -3.79 7.93 -3.53
N SER A 7 -2.94 8.86 -3.97
CA SER A 7 -2.95 10.24 -3.48
C SER A 7 -4.28 10.95 -3.72
N TYR A 8 -4.87 10.81 -4.92
CA TYR A 8 -6.16 11.41 -5.23
C TYR A 8 -7.27 10.87 -4.30
N LEU A 9 -7.31 9.54 -4.10
CA LEU A 9 -8.28 8.91 -3.20
C LEU A 9 -8.06 9.32 -1.74
N ALA A 10 -6.81 9.41 -1.28
CA ALA A 10 -6.47 9.79 0.10
C ALA A 10 -6.83 11.25 0.43
N PHE A 11 -6.94 12.12 -0.58
CA PHE A 11 -7.24 13.54 -0.43
C PHE A 11 -8.70 13.90 -0.74
N THR A 12 -9.49 12.95 -1.24
CA THR A 12 -10.90 13.19 -1.58
C THR A 12 -11.76 13.02 -0.31
N PRO A 13 -12.61 14.00 0.05
CA PRO A 13 -13.48 13.88 1.21
C PRO A 13 -14.56 12.80 0.99
N LEU A 14 -14.94 12.12 2.08
CA LEU A 14 -16.03 11.15 2.10
C LEU A 14 -17.11 11.60 3.09
N ASP A 15 -18.37 11.63 2.66
CA ASP A 15 -19.46 12.34 3.34
C ASP A 15 -20.12 11.62 4.54
N THR A 16 -19.57 10.50 5.06
CA THR A 16 -20.26 9.69 6.09
C THR A 16 -19.39 9.20 7.27
N PRO A 17 -19.36 9.89 8.43
CA PRO A 17 -18.26 9.82 9.41
C PRO A 17 -17.92 8.44 9.99
N VAL A 18 -18.90 7.62 10.38
CA VAL A 18 -18.61 6.35 11.10
C VAL A 18 -18.20 5.22 10.14
N VAL A 19 -18.88 5.13 8.98
CA VAL A 19 -18.54 4.13 7.96
C VAL A 19 -17.23 4.52 7.27
N THR A 20 -16.94 5.82 7.16
CA THR A 20 -15.71 6.29 6.52
C THR A 20 -14.47 5.99 7.33
N GLU A 21 -14.47 6.07 8.66
CA GLU A 21 -13.25 5.77 9.44
C GLU A 21 -12.80 4.31 9.29
N PHE A 22 -13.73 3.36 9.28
CA PHE A 22 -13.38 1.95 9.09
C PHE A 22 -12.99 1.65 7.64
N ASN A 23 -13.74 2.20 6.68
CA ASN A 23 -13.43 2.08 5.26
C ASN A 23 -12.07 2.70 4.93
N ASP A 24 -11.73 3.80 5.59
CA ASP A 24 -10.48 4.49 5.41
C ASP A 24 -9.28 3.64 5.84
N LYS A 25 -9.32 3.05 7.04
CA LYS A 25 -8.26 2.11 7.51
C LYS A 25 -8.09 0.92 6.58
N LEU A 26 -9.20 0.36 6.09
CA LEU A 26 -9.13 -0.72 5.08
C LEU A 26 -8.52 -0.23 3.78
N SER A 27 -8.86 0.98 3.35
CA SER A 27 -8.31 1.58 2.13
C SER A 27 -6.81 1.82 2.24
N HIS A 28 -6.31 2.24 3.41
CA HIS A 28 -4.88 2.34 3.72
C HIS A 28 -4.18 0.96 3.62
N ILE A 29 -4.72 -0.08 4.27
CA ILE A 29 -4.19 -1.45 4.16
C ILE A 29 -4.12 -1.91 2.70
N VAL A 30 -5.20 -1.73 1.94
CA VAL A 30 -5.30 -2.17 0.54
C VAL A 30 -4.37 -1.36 -0.37
N ALA A 31 -4.27 -0.05 -0.17
CA ALA A 31 -3.38 0.82 -0.92
C ALA A 31 -1.91 0.42 -0.71
N PHE A 32 -1.48 0.23 0.54
CA PHE A 32 -0.11 -0.16 0.87
C PHE A 32 0.22 -1.58 0.43
N PHE A 33 -0.72 -2.51 0.56
CA PHE A 33 -0.59 -3.84 -0.01
C PHE A 33 -0.39 -3.80 -1.53
N THR A 34 -1.18 -2.97 -2.23
CA THR A 34 -1.10 -2.81 -3.68
C THR A 34 0.22 -2.18 -4.11
N LEU A 35 0.69 -1.15 -3.40
CA LEU A 35 1.99 -0.54 -3.64
C LEU A 35 3.13 -1.53 -3.41
N ALA A 36 3.07 -2.32 -2.34
CA ALA A 36 4.05 -3.37 -2.07
C ALA A 36 4.08 -4.41 -3.20
N PHE A 37 2.90 -4.85 -3.66
CA PHE A 37 2.77 -5.75 -4.81
C PHE A 37 3.38 -5.17 -6.08
N LEU A 38 3.07 -3.92 -6.43
CA LEU A 38 3.59 -3.26 -7.62
C LEU A 38 5.12 -3.09 -7.55
N VAL A 39 5.65 -2.72 -6.39
CA VAL A 39 7.11 -2.58 -6.18
C VAL A 39 7.82 -3.93 -6.31
N ASP A 40 7.25 -5.02 -5.79
CA ASP A 40 7.86 -6.35 -5.95
C ASP A 40 7.87 -6.80 -7.41
N PHE A 41 6.74 -6.67 -8.09
CA PHE A 41 6.59 -7.09 -9.49
C PHE A 41 7.31 -6.18 -10.49
N SER A 42 7.65 -4.95 -10.11
CA SER A 42 8.51 -4.06 -10.91
C SER A 42 9.98 -4.50 -10.89
N TRP A 43 10.43 -5.23 -9.86
CA TRP A 43 11.78 -5.81 -9.76
C TRP A 43 11.75 -7.33 -9.54
N PRO A 44 11.31 -8.11 -10.54
CA PRO A 44 11.08 -9.56 -10.42
C PRO A 44 12.31 -10.36 -9.97
N ARG A 45 13.51 -9.92 -10.37
CA ARG A 45 14.79 -10.56 -10.03
C ARG A 45 15.30 -10.24 -8.62
N SER A 46 14.72 -9.26 -7.93
CA SER A 46 15.16 -8.85 -6.60
C SER A 46 14.23 -9.40 -5.54
N LYS A 47 14.77 -10.21 -4.61
CA LYS A 47 14.02 -10.69 -3.44
C LYS A 47 13.36 -9.51 -2.71
N TRP A 48 12.23 -9.77 -2.05
CA TRP A 48 11.61 -8.79 -1.17
C TRP A 48 12.58 -8.45 -0.02
N LYS A 49 13.28 -7.32 -0.16
CA LYS A 49 14.33 -6.86 0.75
C LYS A 49 13.80 -5.70 1.60
N PRO A 50 14.34 -5.52 2.83
CA PRO A 50 13.98 -4.40 3.71
C PRO A 50 14.12 -3.02 3.03
N ILE A 51 15.00 -2.91 2.03
CA ILE A 51 15.21 -1.65 1.29
C ILE A 51 13.98 -1.18 0.50
N LYS A 52 13.04 -2.08 0.16
CA LYS A 52 11.78 -1.75 -0.51
C LYS A 52 10.74 -1.17 0.48
N TYR A 53 10.89 -1.43 1.77
CA TYR A 53 9.96 -0.94 2.80
C TYR A 53 10.17 0.54 3.10
N LEU A 54 11.42 1.00 3.13
CA LEU A 54 11.75 2.37 3.50
C LEU A 54 11.04 3.44 2.65
N PRO A 55 11.04 3.37 1.30
CA PRO A 55 10.32 4.36 0.49
C PRO A 55 8.80 4.25 0.64
N LEU A 56 8.26 3.06 0.87
CA LEU A 56 6.82 2.88 1.08
C LEU A 56 6.40 3.46 2.43
N PHE A 57 7.11 3.13 3.50
CA PHE A 57 6.87 3.69 4.83
C PHE A 57 6.98 5.23 4.81
N GLY A 58 7.99 5.78 4.15
CA GLY A 58 8.13 7.22 3.97
C GLY A 58 6.95 7.85 3.21
N TYR A 59 6.38 7.14 2.24
CA TYR A 59 5.20 7.59 1.51
C TYR A 59 3.91 7.58 2.38
N GLY A 60 3.75 6.59 3.27
CA GLY A 60 2.62 6.56 4.23
C GLY A 60 2.67 7.73 5.19
N LEU A 61 3.84 7.94 5.81
CA LEU A 61 4.06 9.09 6.69
C LEU A 61 3.85 10.43 5.94
N PHE A 62 4.26 10.51 4.67
CA PHE A 62 3.99 11.70 3.86
C PHE A 62 2.49 11.95 3.66
N ILE A 63 1.70 10.91 3.36
CA ILE A 63 0.24 11.05 3.21
C ILE A 63 -0.39 11.54 4.50
N GLU A 64 -0.03 10.96 5.65
CA GLU A 64 -0.59 11.38 6.94
C GLU A 64 -0.22 12.82 7.29
N VAL A 65 1.02 13.23 7.04
CA VAL A 65 1.46 14.62 7.26
C VAL A 65 0.65 15.56 6.38
N VAL A 66 0.42 15.22 5.12
CA VAL A 66 -0.41 16.03 4.22
C VAL A 66 -1.87 16.08 4.69
N GLN A 67 -2.42 14.95 5.15
CA GLN A 67 -3.77 14.88 5.73
C GLN A 67 -3.88 15.70 7.02
N ALA A 68 -2.81 15.83 7.82
CA ALA A 68 -2.78 16.66 9.02
C ALA A 68 -2.98 18.16 8.73
N PHE A 69 -2.65 18.62 7.52
CA PHE A 69 -2.90 19.99 7.08
C PHE A 69 -4.30 20.20 6.49
N MET A 70 -5.11 19.15 6.36
CA MET A 70 -6.46 19.24 5.82
C MET A 70 -7.49 19.54 6.93
N PRO A 71 -8.33 20.56 6.78
CA PRO A 71 -9.26 20.98 7.85
C PRO A 71 -10.36 19.95 8.19
N HIS A 72 -10.51 18.92 7.36
CA HIS A 72 -11.51 17.86 7.44
C HIS A 72 -10.90 16.50 7.84
N ARG A 73 -9.60 16.45 8.14
CA ARG A 73 -8.85 15.25 8.52
C ARG A 73 -7.91 15.55 9.67
N LEU A 74 -7.90 14.67 10.67
CA LEU A 74 -6.92 14.72 11.75
C LEU A 74 -5.84 13.69 11.46
N PHE A 75 -4.59 14.02 11.81
CA PHE A 75 -3.51 13.03 11.86
C PHE A 75 -3.92 11.89 12.79
N SER A 76 -4.01 10.69 12.26
CA SER A 76 -4.48 9.50 12.98
C SER A 76 -3.37 8.47 12.97
N THR A 77 -2.75 8.22 14.13
CA THR A 77 -1.74 7.16 14.26
C THR A 77 -2.24 5.78 13.87
N TRP A 78 -3.56 5.58 13.81
CA TRP A 78 -4.17 4.35 13.34
C TRP A 78 -4.04 4.15 11.83
N ASP A 79 -3.94 5.23 11.06
CA ASP A 79 -3.81 5.16 9.61
C ASP A 79 -2.36 4.75 9.26
N LEU A 80 -1.37 5.21 10.03
CA LEU A 80 0.02 4.74 9.96
C LEU A 80 0.12 3.24 10.27
N VAL A 81 -0.61 2.79 11.30
CA VAL A 81 -0.67 1.37 11.64
C VAL A 81 -1.31 0.59 10.49
N ALA A 82 -2.37 1.10 9.87
CA ALA A 82 -3.00 0.50 8.70
C ALA A 82 -2.02 0.38 7.51
N ASP A 83 -1.21 1.42 7.26
CA ASP A 83 -0.17 1.41 6.22
C ASP A 83 0.89 0.34 6.48
N ILE A 84 1.41 0.29 7.72
CA ILE A 84 2.38 -0.71 8.15
C ILE A 84 1.79 -2.11 8.03
N LEU A 85 0.53 -2.31 8.42
CA LEU A 85 -0.16 -3.60 8.30
C LEU A 85 -0.27 -4.03 6.84
N GLY A 86 -0.68 -3.16 5.93
CA GLY A 86 -0.71 -3.47 4.49
C GLY A 86 0.66 -3.91 3.96
N LEU A 87 1.72 -3.24 4.43
CA LEU A 87 3.10 -3.52 4.08
C LEU A 87 3.63 -4.85 4.65
N LEU A 88 3.22 -5.21 5.87
CA LEU A 88 3.57 -6.47 6.52
C LEU A 88 2.75 -7.65 6.01
N ILE A 89 1.47 -7.46 5.68
CA ILE A 89 0.60 -8.52 5.13
C ILE A 89 1.12 -8.98 3.76
N TYR A 90 1.68 -8.08 2.96
CA TYR A 90 2.19 -8.40 1.64
C TYR A 90 3.18 -9.59 1.58
N PRO A 91 4.33 -9.60 2.31
CA PRO A 91 5.26 -10.73 2.30
C PRO A 91 4.66 -12.02 2.84
N LEU A 92 3.69 -11.96 3.75
CA LEU A 92 2.96 -13.14 4.26
C LEU A 92 2.10 -13.77 3.16
N VAL A 93 1.47 -12.95 2.32
CA VAL A 93 0.60 -13.40 1.21
C VAL A 93 1.41 -13.75 -0.05
N LEU A 94 2.62 -13.21 -0.18
CA LEU A 94 3.52 -13.49 -1.32
C LEU A 94 3.73 -14.98 -1.64
N PRO A 95 4.08 -15.89 -0.71
CA PRO A 95 4.22 -17.31 -1.02
C PRO A 95 2.92 -17.95 -1.51
N LEU A 96 1.76 -17.47 -1.04
CA LEU A 96 0.45 -17.92 -1.52
C LEU A 96 0.19 -17.42 -2.95
N LEU A 97 0.49 -16.16 -3.24
CA LEU A 97 0.37 -15.59 -4.59
C LEU A 97 1.26 -16.30 -5.60
N LEU A 98 2.48 -16.69 -5.21
CA LEU A 98 3.38 -17.44 -6.08
C LEU A 98 2.95 -18.88 -6.36
N ARG A 99 1.95 -19.42 -5.64
CA ARG A 99 1.32 -20.69 -6.05
C ARG A 99 0.53 -20.55 -7.34
N ILE A 100 0.16 -19.33 -7.72
CA ILE A 100 -0.56 -19.06 -8.97
C ILE A 100 0.47 -19.05 -10.12
N PRO A 101 0.38 -19.97 -11.10
CA PRO A 101 1.39 -20.12 -12.15
C PRO A 101 1.63 -18.85 -12.96
N ARG A 102 0.57 -18.05 -13.20
CA ARG A 102 0.66 -16.78 -13.91
C ARG A 102 1.51 -15.74 -13.17
N LEU A 103 1.34 -15.62 -11.86
CA LEU A 103 2.11 -14.68 -11.04
C LEU A 103 3.56 -15.15 -10.86
N GLN A 104 3.77 -16.46 -10.75
CA GLN A 104 5.09 -17.06 -10.74
C GLN A 104 5.85 -16.78 -12.05
N GLN A 105 5.19 -16.94 -13.21
CA GLN A 105 5.77 -16.63 -14.52
C GLN A 105 6.15 -15.14 -14.65
N LEU A 106 5.26 -14.24 -14.24
CA LEU A 106 5.52 -12.79 -14.22
C LEU A 106 6.73 -12.43 -13.34
N ARG A 107 6.88 -13.08 -12.19
CA ARG A 107 7.99 -12.84 -11.27
C ARG A 107 9.31 -13.45 -11.73
N HIS A 108 9.31 -14.60 -12.40
CA HIS A 108 10.56 -15.25 -12.82
C HIS A 108 11.06 -14.79 -14.20
N GLY A 109 10.26 -13.98 -14.90
CA GLY A 109 10.56 -13.56 -16.25
C GLY A 109 10.25 -14.68 -17.22
N THR A 110 9.58 -14.32 -18.31
CA THR A 110 9.38 -15.17 -19.48
C THR A 110 10.75 -15.73 -19.90
N VAL A 111 11.01 -17.01 -19.61
CA VAL A 111 12.02 -17.78 -20.34
C VAL A 111 11.39 -18.02 -21.71
N LYS A 112 11.59 -17.08 -22.62
CA LYS A 112 11.58 -17.32 -24.06
C LYS A 112 12.71 -16.52 -24.66
#